data_AF-A0AAD8AIR1-F1
#
_entry.id   AF-A0AAD8AIR1-F1
#
_cell.length_a   1.000
_cell.length_b   1.000
_cell.length_c   1.000
_cell.angle_alpha   90.00
_cell.angle_beta   90.00
_cell.angle_gamma   90.00
#
_symmetry.space_group_name_H-M   'P 1'
#
loop_
_entity.id
_entity.type
_entity.pdbx_description
1 polymer ?
#
loop_
_entity_poly.entity_id
_entity_poly.type
_entity_poly.pdbx_seq_one_letter_code
_entity_poly.pdbx_strand_id
1 'polypeptide(L)'
;MISTKFSLVYVTFLFAYVSANVCTKPEVVASAYTTQDATVLTNIAFVAEFTLKCGNQVSGLPLYAEINGKTLPAARVGDDNKYQVSWTEEVKKARSGDYSINLYDEEGYAAMRKAIRSGEDPASVKPLVTVVVNHPGAYQGPWVNSEFMAAVLSVLVWYVAFSAKSKLLA
;
A
#
# COMPACT_ATOMS: atom_id res chain seq x y z
N MET A 1 10.56 60.01 10.11
CA MET A 1 10.08 58.97 11.05
C MET A 1 8.71 58.36 10.66
N ILE A 2 7.92 58.97 9.77
CA ILE A 2 6.63 58.41 9.29
C ILE A 2 6.81 57.30 8.23
N SER A 3 7.81 57.42 7.34
CA SER A 3 8.03 56.51 6.21
C SER A 3 8.42 55.08 6.65
N THR A 4 9.22 54.96 7.71
CA THR A 4 9.67 53.66 8.26
C THR A 4 8.53 52.84 8.87
N LYS A 5 7.51 53.51 9.42
CA LYS A 5 6.34 52.83 10.01
C LYS A 5 5.38 52.28 8.95
N PHE A 6 5.26 52.97 7.81
CA PHE A 6 4.41 52.51 6.69
C PHE A 6 5.01 51.29 5.98
N SER A 7 6.34 51.27 5.84
CA SER A 7 7.07 50.13 5.27
C SER A 7 6.96 48.87 6.16
N LEU A 8 7.03 49.03 7.48
CA LEU A 8 6.90 47.90 8.43
C LEU A 8 5.50 47.29 8.44
N VAL A 9 4.45 48.10 8.23
CA VAL A 9 3.06 47.63 8.12
C VAL A 9 2.80 46.89 6.80
N TYR A 10 3.46 47.30 5.72
CA TYR A 10 3.34 46.62 4.42
C TYR A 10 4.00 45.24 4.44
N VAL A 11 5.15 45.11 5.11
CA VAL A 11 5.87 43.84 5.26
C VAL A 11 5.11 42.83 6.12
N THR A 12 4.39 43.26 7.16
CA THR A 12 3.56 42.36 7.97
C THR A 12 2.27 41.92 7.28
N PHE A 13 1.72 42.73 6.36
CA PHE A 13 0.53 42.36 5.59
C PHE A 13 0.83 41.34 4.47
N LEU A 14 2.06 41.34 3.94
CA LEU A 14 2.51 40.40 2.90
C LEU A 14 2.71 38.97 3.41
N PHE A 15 2.95 38.76 4.71
CA PHE A 15 3.08 37.43 5.30
C PHE A 15 1.74 36.73 5.58
N ALA A 16 0.60 37.40 5.38
CA ALA A 16 -0.72 36.88 5.76
C ALA A 16 -1.40 36.00 4.70
N TYR A 17 -0.80 35.82 3.51
CA TYR A 17 -1.43 35.09 2.40
C TYR A 17 -0.57 33.92 1.91
N VAL A 18 -0.22 33.00 2.82
CA VAL A 18 0.07 31.62 2.41
C VAL A 18 -1.20 30.83 2.68
N SER A 19 -2.12 30.85 1.71
CA SER A 19 -3.24 29.92 1.69
C SER A 19 -2.69 28.53 1.37
N ALA A 20 -2.59 27.68 2.39
CA ALA A 20 -2.43 26.24 2.17
C ALA A 20 -3.70 25.76 1.45
N ASN A 21 -3.55 25.21 0.25
CA ASN A 21 -4.68 24.69 -0.52
C ASN A 21 -5.16 23.38 0.12
N VAL A 22 -6.10 23.46 1.05
CA VAL A 22 -6.74 22.29 1.66
C VAL A 22 -7.83 21.72 0.76
N CYS A 23 -7.82 20.39 0.59
CA CYS A 23 -8.82 19.67 -0.18
C CYS A 23 -10.14 19.57 0.61
N THR A 24 -11.17 20.30 0.20
CA THR A 24 -12.51 20.18 0.79
C THR A 24 -13.32 19.08 0.10
N LYS A 25 -13.94 18.18 0.87
CA LYS A 25 -14.75 17.04 0.38
C LYS A 25 -13.97 16.13 -0.59
N PRO A 26 -13.02 15.33 -0.08
CA PRO A 26 -12.30 14.37 -0.89
C PRO A 26 -13.24 13.25 -1.35
N GLU A 27 -13.31 13.02 -2.65
CA GLU A 27 -13.93 11.84 -3.26
C GLU A 27 -12.82 11.03 -3.93
N VAL A 28 -12.77 9.73 -3.64
CA VAL A 28 -11.72 8.83 -4.12
C VAL A 28 -12.31 7.67 -4.89
N VAL A 29 -11.79 7.46 -6.09
CA VAL A 29 -11.97 6.22 -6.86
C VAL A 29 -10.65 5.48 -6.81
N ALA A 30 -10.66 4.27 -6.26
CA ALA A 30 -9.46 3.45 -6.08
C ALA A 30 -9.54 2.14 -6.88
N SER A 31 -8.40 1.73 -7.44
CA SER A 31 -8.16 0.43 -8.04
C SER A 31 -6.89 -0.16 -7.46
N ALA A 32 -6.93 -1.42 -7.07
CA ALA A 32 -5.80 -2.06 -6.44
C ALA A 32 -5.42 -3.36 -7.13
N TYR A 33 -4.13 -3.61 -7.19
CA TYR A 33 -3.50 -4.78 -7.77
C TYR A 33 -2.56 -5.39 -6.73
N THR A 34 -2.59 -6.70 -6.64
CA THR A 34 -1.75 -7.46 -5.73
C THR A 34 -1.27 -8.74 -6.40
N THR A 35 -0.02 -9.10 -6.18
CA THR A 35 0.54 -10.34 -6.71
C THR A 35 -0.07 -11.53 -5.98
N GLN A 36 -0.63 -12.48 -6.74
CA GLN A 36 -1.29 -13.68 -6.19
C GLN A 36 -0.41 -14.93 -6.24
N ASP A 37 0.76 -14.85 -6.88
CA ASP A 37 1.69 -15.97 -6.97
C ASP A 37 2.89 -15.76 -6.04
N ALA A 38 3.05 -16.65 -5.07
CA ALA A 38 4.14 -16.67 -4.10
C ALA A 38 5.07 -17.88 -4.27
N THR A 39 4.96 -18.65 -5.37
CA THR A 39 5.80 -19.85 -5.56
C THR A 39 7.26 -19.50 -5.83
N VAL A 40 7.50 -18.36 -6.50
CA VAL A 40 8.85 -17.87 -6.82
C VAL A 40 9.16 -16.56 -6.10
N LEU A 41 8.13 -15.78 -5.74
CA LEU A 41 8.30 -14.48 -5.10
C LEU A 41 8.48 -14.63 -3.59
N THR A 42 9.48 -13.96 -3.03
CA THR A 42 9.69 -13.86 -1.57
C THR A 42 8.87 -12.74 -0.93
N ASN A 43 8.40 -11.79 -1.75
CA ASN A 43 7.60 -10.65 -1.32
C ASN A 43 6.40 -10.48 -2.25
N ILE A 44 5.24 -10.19 -1.65
CA ILE A 44 4.02 -9.82 -2.34
C ILE A 44 4.05 -8.31 -2.60
N ALA A 45 3.86 -7.92 -3.85
CA ALA A 45 3.73 -6.53 -4.23
C ALA A 45 2.26 -6.10 -4.19
N PHE A 46 2.02 -4.96 -3.58
CA PHE A 46 0.73 -4.28 -3.52
C PHE A 46 0.88 -2.96 -4.24
N VAL A 47 -0.10 -2.67 -5.10
CA VAL A 47 -0.17 -1.43 -5.87
C VAL A 47 -1.60 -0.91 -5.76
N ALA A 48 -1.76 0.23 -5.12
CA ALA A 48 -3.04 0.92 -5.03
C ALA A 48 -2.96 2.21 -5.84
N GLU A 49 -3.80 2.30 -6.87
CA GLU A 49 -4.00 3.49 -7.67
C GLU A 49 -5.29 4.18 -7.23
N PHE A 50 -5.27 5.49 -7.11
CA PHE A 50 -6.44 6.26 -6.73
C PHE A 50 -6.48 7.60 -7.42
N THR A 51 -7.69 8.06 -7.76
CA THR A 51 -7.93 9.40 -8.29
C THR A 51 -8.58 10.24 -7.20
N LEU A 52 -7.97 11.38 -6.86
CA LEU A 52 -8.49 12.30 -5.86
C LEU A 52 -9.28 13.43 -6.54
N LYS A 53 -10.57 13.54 -6.21
CA LYS A 53 -11.41 14.69 -6.56
C LYS A 53 -11.64 15.55 -5.32
N CYS A 54 -11.29 16.82 -5.41
CA CYS A 54 -11.54 17.81 -4.37
C CYS A 54 -12.63 18.78 -4.83
N GLY A 55 -13.56 19.14 -3.96
CA GLY A 55 -14.62 20.12 -4.27
C GLY A 55 -14.09 21.50 -4.67
N ASN A 56 -12.88 21.86 -4.22
CA ASN A 56 -12.20 23.10 -4.60
C ASN A 56 -11.37 23.00 -5.90
N GLN A 57 -11.44 21.87 -6.62
CA GLN A 57 -10.69 21.61 -7.86
C GLN A 57 -9.16 21.78 -7.73
N VAL A 58 -8.62 21.68 -6.52
CA VAL A 58 -7.17 21.72 -6.31
C VAL A 58 -6.56 20.45 -6.89
N SER A 59 -5.57 20.63 -7.76
CA SER A 59 -4.81 19.54 -8.37
C SER A 59 -3.37 19.57 -7.90
N GLY A 60 -2.72 18.41 -8.00
CA GLY A 60 -1.32 18.30 -7.69
C GLY A 60 -1.00 18.63 -6.23
N LEU A 61 -1.73 18.02 -5.30
CA LEU A 61 -1.39 18.01 -3.88
C LEU A 61 -0.42 16.84 -3.59
N PRO A 62 0.66 17.05 -2.82
CA PRO A 62 1.45 15.92 -2.31
C PRO A 62 0.61 15.17 -1.28
N LEU A 63 0.61 13.84 -1.36
CA LEU A 63 -0.15 12.96 -0.48
C LEU A 63 0.78 11.93 0.13
N TYR A 64 0.47 11.56 1.37
CA TYR A 64 1.19 10.54 2.12
C TYR A 64 0.22 9.44 2.53
N ALA A 65 0.58 8.20 2.22
CA ALA A 65 -0.15 7.03 2.64
C ALA A 65 0.47 6.46 3.92
N GLU A 66 -0.38 5.97 4.80
CA GLU A 66 0.00 5.17 5.96
C GLU A 66 -0.68 3.80 5.86
N ILE A 67 0.12 2.76 6.03
CA ILE A 67 -0.28 1.36 5.89
C ILE A 67 0.40 0.58 7.00
N ASN A 68 -0.37 -0.01 7.91
CA ASN A 68 0.15 -0.84 9.01
C ASN A 68 1.26 -0.15 9.84
N GLY A 69 1.13 1.14 10.11
CA GLY A 69 2.08 1.98 10.84
C GLY A 69 3.26 2.50 10.02
N LYS A 70 3.36 2.13 8.73
CA LYS A 70 4.42 2.61 7.84
C LYS A 70 3.91 3.72 6.95
N THR A 71 4.68 4.79 6.84
CA THR A 71 4.32 5.92 5.98
C THR A 71 5.09 5.88 4.67
N LEU A 72 4.39 6.10 3.56
CA LEU A 72 4.91 6.06 2.20
C LEU A 72 4.39 7.27 1.43
N PRO A 73 5.22 7.94 0.62
CA PRO A 73 4.73 9.00 -0.26
C PRO A 73 3.87 8.39 -1.37
N ALA A 74 2.76 9.06 -1.71
CA ALA A 74 1.99 8.70 -2.89
C ALA A 74 2.60 9.34 -4.13
N ALA A 75 3.00 8.53 -5.09
CA ALA A 75 3.52 8.99 -6.37
C ALA A 75 2.37 9.51 -7.24
N ARG A 76 2.60 10.57 -8.02
CA ARG A 76 1.63 11.02 -9.03
C ARG A 76 1.81 10.28 -10.33
N VAL A 77 0.71 9.90 -10.94
CA VAL A 77 0.67 9.18 -12.22
C VAL A 77 0.02 10.08 -13.28
N GLY A 78 0.85 10.82 -14.02
CA GLY A 78 0.38 11.79 -15.02
C GLY A 78 -0.24 13.05 -14.42
N ASP A 79 -1.10 13.71 -15.20
CA ASP A 79 -1.61 15.06 -14.89
C ASP A 79 -3.02 15.06 -14.25
N ASP A 80 -3.73 13.93 -14.25
CA ASP A 80 -5.16 13.83 -13.91
C ASP A 80 -5.47 13.63 -12.40
N ASN A 81 -4.65 14.15 -11.47
CA ASN A 81 -4.80 13.86 -10.02
C ASN A 81 -4.87 12.36 -9.69
N LYS A 82 -4.21 11.54 -10.50
CA LYS A 82 -4.02 10.13 -10.25
C LYS A 82 -2.78 9.93 -9.41
N TYR A 83 -2.91 9.07 -8.41
CA TYR A 83 -1.87 8.74 -7.47
C TYR A 83 -1.71 7.24 -7.39
N GLN A 84 -0.50 6.81 -7.06
CA GLN A 84 -0.15 5.42 -6.89
C GLN A 84 0.70 5.28 -5.64
N VAL A 85 0.33 4.30 -4.82
CA VAL A 85 1.10 3.86 -3.66
C VAL A 85 1.40 2.39 -3.88
N SER A 86 2.68 2.06 -3.86
CA SER A 86 3.14 0.68 -3.98
C SER A 86 3.99 0.31 -2.79
N TRP A 87 3.75 -0.87 -2.24
CA TRP A 87 4.58 -1.42 -1.16
C TRP A 87 4.74 -2.93 -1.35
N THR A 88 5.71 -3.48 -0.63
CA THR A 88 5.95 -4.91 -0.62
C THR A 88 5.88 -5.43 0.80
N GLU A 89 5.28 -6.62 0.97
CA GLU A 89 5.31 -7.37 2.21
C GLU A 89 5.89 -8.76 1.97
N GLU A 90 6.64 -9.28 2.93
CA GLU A 90 7.10 -10.67 2.88
C GLU A 90 5.90 -11.62 2.80
N VAL A 91 6.00 -12.71 2.05
CA VAL A 91 4.93 -13.71 1.88
C VAL A 91 4.39 -14.25 3.21
N LYS A 92 5.22 -14.30 4.26
CA LYS A 92 4.80 -14.74 5.60
C LYS A 92 3.94 -13.72 6.36
N LYS A 93 4.08 -12.44 6.02
CA LYS A 93 3.37 -11.30 6.64
C LYS A 93 2.17 -10.87 5.80
N ALA A 94 2.25 -11.05 4.48
CA ALA A 94 1.20 -10.78 3.51
C ALA A 94 0.05 -11.79 3.63
N ARG A 95 -0.85 -11.58 4.61
CA ARG A 95 -2.03 -12.43 4.82
C ARG A 95 -3.18 -11.98 3.93
N SER A 96 -4.05 -12.92 3.58
CA SER A 96 -5.32 -12.60 2.91
C SER A 96 -6.18 -11.71 3.81
N GLY A 97 -6.78 -10.67 3.24
CA GLY A 97 -7.67 -9.76 3.95
C GLY A 97 -7.61 -8.33 3.42
N ASP A 98 -8.24 -7.46 4.20
CA ASP A 98 -8.39 -6.06 3.85
C ASP A 98 -7.26 -5.21 4.44
N TYR A 99 -6.55 -4.50 3.58
CA TYR A 99 -5.49 -3.56 3.91
C TYR A 99 -6.03 -2.13 3.84
N SER A 100 -6.06 -1.44 4.98
CA SER A 100 -6.50 -0.05 5.05
C SER A 100 -5.32 0.90 4.76
N ILE A 101 -5.49 1.74 3.76
CA ILE A 101 -4.54 2.77 3.35
C ILE A 101 -5.10 4.11 3.80
N ASN A 102 -4.49 4.71 4.81
CA ASN A 102 -4.87 6.03 5.29
C ASN A 102 -4.10 7.10 4.52
N LEU A 103 -4.82 7.95 3.78
CA LEU A 103 -4.22 9.05 3.03
C LEU A 103 -4.25 10.34 3.86
N TYR A 104 -3.12 11.04 3.88
CA TYR A 104 -2.90 12.31 4.54
C TYR A 104 -2.40 13.34 3.53
N ASP A 105 -2.82 14.58 3.72
CA ASP A 105 -2.19 15.74 3.11
C ASP A 105 -0.96 16.17 3.93
N GLU A 106 -0.27 17.22 3.51
CA GLU A 106 0.93 17.75 4.20
C GLU A 106 0.65 18.11 5.67
N GLU A 107 -0.49 18.74 5.94
CA GLU A 107 -0.86 19.19 7.28
C GLU A 107 -1.20 18.00 8.19
N GLY A 108 -2.03 17.07 7.71
CA GLY A 108 -2.36 15.83 8.41
C GLY A 108 -1.14 14.94 8.63
N TYR A 109 -0.23 14.87 7.65
CA TYR A 109 1.03 14.12 7.79
C TYR A 109 1.95 14.74 8.83
N ALA A 110 2.09 16.08 8.85
CA ALA A 110 2.87 16.78 9.86
C ALA A 110 2.29 16.60 11.27
N ALA A 111 0.97 16.66 11.41
CA ALA A 111 0.27 16.41 12.66
C ALA A 111 0.47 14.97 13.16
N MET A 112 0.31 13.97 12.29
CA MET A 112 0.51 12.56 12.64
C MET A 112 1.98 12.27 13.01
N ARG A 113 2.96 12.83 12.30
CA ARG A 113 4.38 12.74 12.70
C ARG A 113 4.70 13.46 14.00
N LYS A 114 3.94 14.50 14.36
CA LYS A 114 4.07 15.16 15.66
C LYS A 114 3.52 14.26 16.76
N ALA A 115 2.34 13.67 16.56
CA ALA A 115 1.71 12.72 17.50
C ALA A 115 2.63 11.52 17.81
N ILE A 116 3.22 10.91 16.78
CA ILE A 116 4.18 9.80 16.94
C ILE A 116 5.38 10.22 17.79
N ARG A 117 5.89 11.46 17.61
CA ARG A 117 7.04 11.97 18.37
C ARG A 117 6.67 12.36 19.80
N SER A 118 5.45 12.82 20.06
CA SER A 118 4.95 13.11 21.41
C SER A 118 4.56 11.85 22.19
N GLY A 119 4.58 10.67 21.56
CA GLY A 119 4.12 9.43 22.18
C GLY A 119 2.60 9.35 22.30
N GLU A 120 1.88 10.20 21.55
CA GLU A 120 0.42 10.17 21.43
C GLU A 120 0.01 9.14 20.38
N ASP A 121 -1.23 8.65 20.47
CA ASP A 121 -1.76 7.67 19.52
C ASP A 121 -1.89 8.30 18.12
N PRO A 122 -1.19 7.79 17.09
CA PRO A 122 -1.29 8.30 15.72
C PRO A 122 -2.71 8.19 15.13
N ALA A 123 -3.55 7.30 15.67
CA ALA A 123 -4.95 7.17 15.27
C ALA A 123 -5.83 8.36 15.68
N SER A 124 -5.33 9.25 16.55
CA SER A 124 -6.03 10.49 16.92
C SER A 124 -6.10 11.51 15.78
N VAL A 125 -5.18 11.42 14.81
CA VAL A 125 -5.16 12.31 13.64
C VAL A 125 -6.04 11.73 12.55
N LYS A 126 -7.12 12.45 12.21
CA LYS A 126 -8.07 12.00 11.20
C LYS A 126 -7.41 11.98 9.80
N PRO A 127 -7.41 10.84 9.09
CA PRO A 127 -6.96 10.81 7.70
C PRO A 127 -7.92 11.56 6.78
N LEU A 128 -7.40 12.06 5.66
CA LEU A 128 -8.21 12.72 4.62
C LEU A 128 -9.24 11.75 4.05
N VAL A 129 -8.81 10.52 3.77
CA VAL A 129 -9.62 9.44 3.24
C VAL A 129 -8.91 8.10 3.47
N THR A 130 -9.68 7.07 3.78
CA THR A 130 -9.17 5.70 3.94
C THR A 130 -9.63 4.86 2.76
N VAL A 131 -8.68 4.25 2.06
CA VAL A 131 -8.92 3.35 0.94
C VAL A 131 -8.65 1.93 1.40
N VAL A 132 -9.60 1.02 1.19
CA VAL A 132 -9.44 -0.39 1.55
C VAL A 132 -9.06 -1.21 0.32
N VAL A 133 -7.99 -1.98 0.43
CA VAL A 133 -7.50 -2.89 -0.60
C VAL A 133 -7.66 -4.33 -0.13
N ASN A 134 -8.46 -5.11 -0.83
CA ASN A 134 -8.62 -6.54 -0.54
C ASN A 134 -7.52 -7.35 -1.22
N HIS A 135 -6.81 -8.14 -0.44
CA HIS A 135 -5.88 -9.16 -0.93
C HIS A 135 -6.48 -10.55 -0.75
N PRO A 136 -6.77 -11.28 -1.84
CA PRO A 136 -7.38 -12.62 -1.76
C PRO A 136 -6.43 -13.69 -1.21
N GLY A 137 -5.16 -13.36 -0.99
CA GLY A 137 -4.11 -14.31 -0.62
C GLY A 137 -3.25 -14.70 -1.83
N ALA A 138 -2.04 -15.16 -1.55
CA ALA A 138 -1.11 -15.64 -2.56
C ALA A 138 -0.88 -17.14 -2.43
N TYR A 139 -0.85 -17.84 -3.56
CA TYR A 139 -0.58 -19.27 -3.62
C TYR A 139 0.90 -19.55 -3.33
N GLN A 140 1.19 -20.31 -2.27
CA GLN A 140 2.55 -20.62 -1.81
C GLN A 140 3.14 -21.91 -2.40
N GLY A 141 2.44 -22.54 -3.35
CA GLY A 141 2.89 -23.78 -3.96
C GLY A 141 2.33 -25.04 -3.31
N PRO A 142 2.59 -26.20 -3.93
CA PRO A 142 2.20 -27.48 -3.39
C PRO A 142 2.99 -27.82 -2.12
N TRP A 143 2.32 -28.47 -1.17
CA TRP A 143 2.91 -28.88 0.12
C TRP A 143 3.93 -30.03 -0.01
N VAL A 144 4.00 -30.70 -1.17
CA VAL A 144 4.95 -31.78 -1.47
C VAL A 144 5.84 -31.38 -2.63
N ASN A 145 7.14 -31.59 -2.47
CA ASN A 145 8.11 -31.41 -3.55
C ASN A 145 7.80 -32.36 -4.71
N SER A 146 7.81 -31.83 -5.94
CA SER A 146 7.60 -32.63 -7.16
C SER A 146 8.57 -33.81 -7.28
N GLU A 147 9.80 -33.66 -6.76
CA GLU A 147 10.82 -34.72 -6.71
C GLU A 147 10.38 -35.91 -5.85
N PHE A 148 9.81 -35.64 -4.67
CA PHE A 148 9.30 -36.68 -3.79
C PHE A 148 8.13 -37.43 -4.44
N MET A 149 7.21 -36.68 -5.05
CA MET A 149 6.08 -37.27 -5.78
C MET A 149 6.55 -38.15 -6.94
N ALA A 150 7.55 -37.71 -7.71
CA ALA A 150 8.14 -38.49 -8.80
C ALA A 150 8.84 -39.77 -8.29
N ALA A 151 9.57 -39.70 -7.18
CA ALA A 151 10.22 -40.86 -6.57
C ALA A 151 9.21 -41.88 -6.03
N VAL A 152 8.13 -41.43 -5.40
CA VAL A 152 7.05 -42.32 -4.94
C VAL A 152 6.38 -43.01 -6.12
N LEU A 153 6.07 -42.27 -7.20
CA LEU A 153 5.45 -42.85 -8.40
C LEU A 153 6.36 -43.88 -9.07
N SER A 154 7.67 -43.64 -9.16
CA SER A 154 8.60 -44.61 -9.77
C SER A 154 8.71 -45.90 -8.95
N VAL A 155 8.77 -45.80 -7.62
CA VAL A 155 8.76 -46.95 -6.71
C VAL A 155 7.46 -47.74 -6.83
N LEU A 156 6.31 -47.06 -6.89
CA LEU A 156 5.01 -47.72 -7.07
C LEU A 156 4.92 -48.48 -8.39
N VAL A 157 5.35 -47.87 -9.50
CA VAL A 157 5.38 -48.52 -10.81
C VAL A 157 6.29 -49.75 -10.80
N TRP A 158 7.48 -49.62 -10.21
CA TRP A 158 8.41 -50.74 -10.06
C TRP A 158 7.81 -51.88 -9.22
N TYR A 159 7.19 -51.56 -8.09
CA TYR A 159 6.56 -52.55 -7.21
C TYR A 159 5.42 -53.29 -7.91
N VAL A 160 4.56 -52.58 -8.63
CA VAL A 160 3.46 -53.19 -9.40
C VAL A 160 3.99 -54.10 -10.49
N ALA A 161 5.00 -53.66 -11.25
CA ALA A 161 5.64 -54.47 -12.29
C ALA A 161 6.30 -55.73 -11.70
N PHE A 162 7.01 -55.59 -10.58
CA PHE A 162 7.67 -56.71 -9.90
C PHE A 162 6.64 -57.70 -9.35
N SER A 163 5.58 -57.22 -8.69
CA SER A 163 4.50 -58.06 -8.16
C SER A 163 3.79 -58.84 -9.26
N ALA A 164 3.49 -58.20 -10.39
CA ALA A 164 2.89 -58.86 -11.55
C ALA A 164 3.80 -59.97 -12.10
N LYS A 165 5.11 -59.69 -12.24
CA LYS A 165 6.11 -60.70 -12.65
C LYS A 165 6.18 -61.85 -11.65
N SER A 166 6.24 -61.57 -10.35
CA SER A 166 6.32 -62.59 -9.30
C SER A 166 5.10 -63.52 -9.29
N LYS A 167 3.90 -62.99 -9.56
CA LYS A 167 2.67 -63.80 -9.68
C LYS A 167 2.64 -64.71 -10.92
N LEU A 168 3.38 -64.38 -11.98
CA LEU A 168 3.49 -65.23 -13.17
C LEU A 168 4.56 -66.34 -13.01
N LEU A 169 5.50 -66.16 -12.08
CA LEU A 169 6.60 -67.09 -11.83
C LEU A 169 6.35 -68.03 -10.64
N ALA A 170 5.22 -67.87 -9.95
CA ALA A 170 4.73 -68.74 -8.87
C ALA A 170 3.62 -69.65 -9.41
#